data_AF-A0A2N3Y577-F1
#
_entry.id   AF-A0A2N3Y577-F1
#
_cell.length_a   1.000
_cell.length_b   1.000
_cell.length_c   1.000
_cell.angle_alpha   90.00
_cell.angle_beta   90.00
_cell.angle_gamma   90.00
#
_symmetry.space_group_name_H-M   'P 1'
#
loop_
_entity.id
_entity.type
_entity.pdbx_description
1 polymer ?
#
loop_
_entity_poly.entity_id
_entity_poly.type
_entity_poly.pdbx_seq_one_letter_code
_entity_poly.pdbx_strand_id
1 'polypeptide(L)'
;MLIDSSTVEPLVRAAIGNAMRISLQDWPADRPLEEVPDGIFDSLVRLDAVARLEQKLGAGSLDLEKGAGRLGSIASITDWIVSELGARA
;
A
#
# COMPACT_ATOMS: atom_id res chain seq x y z
N MET A 1 -2.09 19.42 7.75
CA MET A 1 -1.78 18.16 8.45
C MET A 1 -0.65 17.52 7.68
N LEU A 2 0.55 17.40 8.24
CA LEU A 2 1.67 16.74 7.55
C LEU A 2 1.37 15.24 7.53
N ILE A 3 1.15 14.70 6.35
CA ILE A 3 0.97 13.26 6.16
C ILE A 3 2.37 12.68 6.10
N ASP A 4 2.74 11.95 7.16
CA ASP A 4 4.06 11.35 7.31
C ASP A 4 3.99 9.83 7.09
N SER A 5 5.06 9.25 6.57
CA SER A 5 5.20 7.81 6.30
C SER A 5 4.92 6.97 7.55
N SER A 6 5.28 7.47 8.74
CA SER A 6 4.99 6.81 10.03
C SER A 6 3.50 6.60 10.30
N THR A 7 2.63 7.44 9.72
CA THR A 7 1.17 7.32 9.84
C THR A 7 0.58 6.46 8.73
N VAL A 8 1.18 6.49 7.54
CA VAL A 8 0.67 5.79 6.34
C VAL A 8 1.10 4.33 6.29
N GLU A 9 2.34 4.01 6.64
CA GLU A 9 2.91 2.66 6.54
C GLU A 9 2.06 1.60 7.26
N PRO A 10 1.57 1.81 8.50
CA PRO A 10 0.72 0.82 9.17
C PRO A 10 -0.58 0.54 8.42
N LEU A 11 -1.14 1.56 7.75
CA LEU A 11 -2.36 1.42 6.95
C LEU A 11 -2.08 0.63 5.66
N VAL A 12 -0.93 0.89 5.03
CA VAL A 12 -0.43 0.13 3.87
C VAL A 12 -0.24 -1.34 4.23
N ARG A 13 0.47 -1.64 5.32
CA ARG A 13 0.65 -3.01 5.83
C ARG A 13 -0.69 -3.71 6.04
N ALA A 14 -1.63 -3.05 6.71
CA ALA A 14 -2.94 -3.62 6.99
C ALA A 14 -3.76 -3.85 5.71
N ALA A 15 -3.71 -2.94 4.73
CA ALA A 15 -4.45 -3.09 3.48
C ALA A 15 -3.93 -4.25 2.63
N ILE A 16 -2.60 -4.33 2.47
CA ILE A 16 -1.95 -5.39 1.70
C ILE A 16 -2.12 -6.74 2.41
N GLY A 17 -1.87 -6.79 3.72
CA GLY A 17 -2.05 -8.01 4.50
C GLY A 17 -3.49 -8.54 4.42
N ASN A 18 -4.49 -7.64 4.47
CA ASN A 18 -5.89 -8.03 4.29
C ASN A 18 -6.19 -8.54 2.87
N ALA A 19 -5.60 -7.93 1.84
CA ALA A 19 -5.77 -8.38 0.46
C ALA A 19 -5.14 -9.76 0.22
N MET A 20 -3.96 -10.00 0.80
CA MET A 20 -3.23 -11.27 0.72
C MET A 20 -3.71 -12.32 1.74
N ARG A 21 -4.57 -11.92 2.70
CA ARG A 21 -5.05 -12.75 3.83
C ARG A 21 -3.95 -13.28 4.74
N ILE A 22 -2.94 -12.46 4.98
CA ILE A 22 -1.78 -12.77 5.84
C ILE A 22 -1.40 -11.56 6.68
N SER A 23 -0.65 -11.77 7.77
CA SER A 23 -0.04 -10.66 8.51
C SER A 23 1.27 -10.24 7.85
N LEU A 24 1.45 -8.94 7.66
CA LEU A 24 2.71 -8.33 7.20
C LEU A 24 3.37 -7.48 8.28
N GLN A 25 3.05 -7.68 9.55
CA GLN A 25 3.56 -6.85 10.65
C GLN A 25 5.10 -6.87 10.71
N ASP A 26 5.70 -8.06 10.57
CA ASP A 26 7.15 -8.26 10.63
C ASP A 26 7.81 -8.31 9.25
N TRP A 27 7.06 -8.09 8.17
CA TRP A 27 7.61 -8.11 6.81
C TRP A 27 8.52 -6.89 6.59
N PRO A 28 9.76 -7.04 6.08
CA PRO A 28 10.62 -5.88 5.84
C PRO A 28 10.01 -4.94 4.79
N ALA A 29 10.04 -3.62 5.04
CA ALA A 29 9.31 -2.66 4.22
C ALA A 29 9.80 -2.61 2.76
N ASP A 30 11.11 -2.75 2.55
CA ASP A 30 11.76 -2.72 1.23
C ASP A 30 11.74 -4.07 0.51
N ARG A 31 11.34 -5.14 1.20
CA ARG A 31 11.35 -6.48 0.60
C ARG A 31 10.17 -6.63 -0.39
N PRO A 32 10.41 -7.17 -1.60
CA PRO A 32 9.35 -7.34 -2.59
C PRO A 32 8.18 -8.15 -2.06
N LEU A 33 6.96 -7.69 -2.35
CA LEU A 33 5.73 -8.37 -1.92
C LEU A 33 5.46 -9.67 -2.69
N GLU A 34 6.07 -9.83 -3.87
CA GLU A 34 6.05 -11.07 -4.66
C GLU A 34 6.81 -12.22 -3.98
N GLU A 35 7.71 -11.93 -3.04
CA GLU A 35 8.45 -12.94 -2.28
C GLU A 35 7.75 -13.41 -1.01
N VAL A 36 6.57 -12.85 -0.70
CA VAL A 36 5.88 -13.18 0.55
C VAL A 36 5.47 -14.65 0.55
N PRO A 37 5.92 -15.46 1.53
CA PRO A 37 5.54 -16.86 1.65
C PRO A 37 4.02 -16.97 1.82
N ASP A 38 3.43 -17.97 1.17
CA ASP A 38 2.00 -18.29 1.25
C ASP A 38 1.04 -17.19 0.77
N GLY A 39 1.56 -16.05 0.30
CA GLY A 39 0.81 -14.94 -0.25
C GLY A 39 0.95 -14.86 -1.77
N ILE A 40 -0.13 -14.47 -2.46
CA ILE A 40 -0.10 -14.15 -3.88
C ILE A 40 -0.23 -12.63 -4.00
N PHE A 41 0.77 -11.96 -4.57
CA PHE A 41 0.74 -10.51 -4.82
C PHE A 41 0.68 -10.19 -6.32
N ASP A 42 -0.41 -10.66 -6.95
CA ASP A 42 -0.69 -10.45 -8.38
C ASP A 42 -1.42 -9.13 -8.64
N SER A 43 -1.78 -8.89 -9.91
CA SER A 43 -2.49 -7.67 -10.33
C SER A 43 -3.87 -7.50 -9.67
N LEU A 44 -4.59 -8.59 -9.37
CA LEU A 44 -5.90 -8.50 -8.71
C LEU A 44 -5.75 -8.15 -7.24
N VAL A 45 -4.78 -8.75 -6.56
CA VAL A 45 -4.48 -8.44 -5.16
C VAL A 45 -3.96 -7.02 -5.02
N ARG A 46 -3.18 -6.52 -5.98
CA ARG A 46 -2.78 -5.09 -6.04
C ARG A 46 -3.99 -4.16 -6.09
N LEU A 47 -4.98 -4.47 -6.93
CA LEU A 47 -6.22 -3.69 -7.02
C LEU A 47 -7.02 -3.73 -5.71
N ASP A 48 -7.18 -4.91 -5.10
CA ASP A 48 -7.87 -5.04 -3.81
C ASP A 48 -7.14 -4.28 -2.68
N ALA A 49 -5.81 -4.34 -2.65
CA ALA A 49 -5.00 -3.59 -1.70
C ALA A 49 -5.20 -2.07 -1.85
N VAL A 50 -5.25 -1.55 -3.08
CA VAL A 50 -5.50 -0.14 -3.35
C VAL A 50 -6.91 0.26 -2.94
N ALA A 51 -7.93 -0.51 -3.29
CA ALA A 51 -9.31 -0.24 -2.87
C ALA A 51 -9.46 -0.20 -1.33
N ARG A 52 -8.76 -1.09 -0.63
CA ARG A 52 -8.70 -1.07 0.85
C ARG A 52 -7.96 0.13 1.41
N LEU A 53 -6.92 0.60 0.72
CA LEU A 53 -6.20 1.83 1.09
C LEU A 53 -7.10 3.05 0.96
N GLU A 54 -7.81 3.19 -0.16
CA GLU A 54 -8.78 4.27 -0.39
C GLU A 54 -9.80 4.34 0.76
N GLN A 55 -10.36 3.19 1.15
CA GLN A 55 -11.29 3.09 2.28
C GLN A 55 -10.67 3.48 3.62
N LYS A 56 -9.46 3.00 3.92
CA LYS A 56 -8.76 3.28 5.20
C LYS A 56 -8.34 4.74 5.34
N LEU A 57 -7.92 5.36 4.24
CA LEU A 57 -7.42 6.72 4.20
C LEU A 57 -8.54 7.75 4.06
N GLY A 58 -9.74 7.34 3.66
CA GLY A 58 -10.83 8.25 3.31
C GLY A 58 -10.46 9.20 2.17
N ALA A 59 -9.48 8.81 1.34
CA ALA A 59 -8.81 9.68 0.38
C ALA A 59 -9.58 9.87 -0.94
N GLY A 60 -10.71 9.18 -1.11
CA GLY A 60 -11.33 9.00 -2.42
C GLY A 60 -10.46 8.12 -3.32
N SER A 61 -10.70 8.16 -4.63
CA SER A 61 -9.98 7.31 -5.58
C SER A 61 -8.51 7.72 -5.71
N LEU A 62 -7.60 6.75 -5.65
CA LEU A 62 -6.17 6.89 -5.88
C LEU A 62 -5.84 6.67 -7.36
N ASP A 63 -4.92 7.46 -7.90
CA ASP A 63 -4.50 7.34 -9.29
C ASP A 63 -3.55 6.14 -9.47
N LEU A 64 -4.14 5.01 -9.84
CA LEU A 64 -3.43 3.75 -10.08
C LEU A 64 -2.40 3.85 -11.21
N GLU A 65 -2.59 4.71 -12.21
CA GLU A 65 -1.63 4.86 -13.30
C GLU A 65 -0.32 5.47 -12.79
N LYS A 66 -0.41 6.43 -11.86
CA LYS A 66 0.76 6.99 -11.16
C LYS A 66 1.38 6.01 -10.16
N GLY A 67 0.58 5.07 -9.64
CA GLY A 67 1.00 4.09 -8.65
C GLY A 67 1.57 2.79 -9.23
N ALA A 68 1.24 2.41 -10.47
CA ALA A 68 1.44 1.06 -11.00
C ALA A 68 2.88 0.53 -10.90
N GLY A 69 3.88 1.39 -11.13
CA GLY A 69 5.31 1.04 -11.00
C GLY A 69 5.84 1.03 -9.56
N ARG A 70 5.05 1.49 -8.59
CA ARG A 70 5.39 1.63 -7.17
C ARG A 70 4.68 0.60 -6.28
N LEU A 71 3.88 -0.30 -6.86
CA LEU A 71 3.20 -1.39 -6.14
C LEU A 71 4.08 -2.64 -6.04
N GLY A 72 5.29 -2.51 -5.47
CA GLY A 72 6.26 -3.60 -5.38
C GLY A 72 6.68 -3.98 -3.96
N SER A 73 6.71 -3.02 -3.04
CA SER A 73 7.10 -3.17 -1.64
C SER A 73 6.24 -2.28 -0.75
N ILE A 74 6.24 -2.53 0.56
CA ILE A 74 5.49 -1.69 1.51
C ILE A 74 6.04 -0.26 1.49
N ALA A 75 7.36 -0.09 1.42
CA ALA A 75 8.01 1.22 1.36
C ALA A 75 7.61 2.00 0.10
N SER A 76 7.73 1.38 -1.08
CA SER A 76 7.37 2.03 -2.36
C SER A 76 5.89 2.43 -2.44
N ILE A 77 5.00 1.62 -1.88
CA ILE A 77 3.57 1.93 -1.79
C ILE A 77 3.35 3.07 -0.81
N THR A 78 4.00 3.06 0.35
CA THR A 78 3.90 4.12 1.36
C THR A 78 4.33 5.47 0.79
N ASP A 79 5.46 5.52 0.10
CA ASP A 79 5.97 6.74 -0.53
C ASP A 79 5.03 7.27 -1.61
N TRP A 80 4.43 6.37 -2.40
CA TRP A 80 3.42 6.75 -3.38
C TRP A 80 2.19 7.39 -2.71
N ILE A 81 1.66 6.77 -1.65
CA ILE A 81 0.49 7.29 -0.93
C ILE A 81 0.80 8.64 -0.28
N VAL A 82 1.94 8.78 0.39
CA VAL A 82 2.36 10.07 0.99
C VAL A 82 2.45 11.15 -0.09
N SER A 83 3.04 10.83 -1.24
CA SER A 83 3.13 11.76 -2.37
C SER A 83 1.76 12.15 -2.94
N GLU A 84 0.83 11.19 -3.09
CA GLU A 84 -0.52 11.45 -3.60
C GLU A 84 -1.35 12.30 -2.63
N LEU A 85 -1.30 11.98 -1.33
CA LEU A 85 -2.06 12.73 -0.34
C LEU A 85 -1.46 14.12 -0.11
N GLY A 86 -0.13 14.24 -0.15
CA GLY A 86 0.57 15.53 -0.09
C GLY A 86 0.24 16.44 -1.28
N ALA A 87 0.03 15.88 -2.47
CA ALA A 87 -0.38 16.66 -3.65
C ALA A 87 -1.84 17.15 -3.61
N ARG A 88 -2.67 16.61 -2.70
CA ARG A 88 -4.09 16.97 -2.52
C ARG A 88 -4.33 17.98 -1.40
N ALA A 89 -3.35 18.20 -0.53
CA ALA A 89 -3.42 19.10 0.63
C ALA A 89 -3.05 20.54 0.26
#